data_AF-A0A2S7K2D0-F1
#
_entry.id   AF-A0A2S7K2D0-F1
#
_cell.length_a   1.000
_cell.length_b   1.000
_cell.length_c   1.000
_cell.angle_alpha   90.00
_cell.angle_beta   90.00
_cell.angle_gamma   90.00
#
_symmetry.space_group_name_H-M   'P 1'
#
loop_
_entity.id
_entity.type
_entity.pdbx_description
1 polymer ?
#
loop_
_entity_poly.entity_id
_entity_poly.type
_entity_poly.pdbx_seq_one_letter_code
_entity_poly.pdbx_strand_id
1 'polypeptide(L)' 'MIAVPPNTKIWIALGRTDMRRGFNGLSLMVQEQMRMDPWSGHGFVFRGRRGDYIKILWADGHGLCLFSKR' A
#
# COMPACT_ATOMS: atom_id res chain seq x y z
N MET A 1 -10.55 -17.05 -2.56
CA MET A 1 -9.56 -16.16 -3.22
C MET A 1 -10.16 -14.77 -3.22
N ILE A 2 -9.48 -13.76 -2.68
CA ILE A 2 -10.01 -12.38 -2.70
C ILE A 2 -9.84 -11.87 -4.13
N ALA A 3 -10.96 -11.61 -4.81
CA ALA A 3 -10.92 -11.12 -6.19
C ALA A 3 -10.47 -9.66 -6.20
N VAL A 4 -9.57 -9.32 -7.13
CA VAL A 4 -9.19 -7.92 -7.37
C VAL A 4 -10.25 -7.32 -8.31
N PRO A 5 -10.96 -6.25 -7.90
CA PRO A 5 -11.97 -5.63 -8.75
C PRO A 5 -11.43 -5.16 -10.10
N PRO A 6 -12.26 -5.16 -11.15
CA PRO A 6 -11.91 -4.51 -12.41
C PRO A 6 -11.54 -3.04 -12.18
N ASN A 7 -10.55 -2.53 -12.90
CA ASN A 7 -10.02 -1.15 -12.79
C ASN A 7 -9.28 -0.81 -11.48
N THR A 8 -8.92 -1.80 -10.65
CA THR A 8 -7.97 -1.57 -9.56
C THR A 8 -6.63 -1.11 -10.11
N LYS A 9 -6.20 0.09 -9.70
CA LYS A 9 -4.89 0.64 -10.03
C LYS A 9 -3.85 0.21 -8.99
N ILE A 10 -2.61 0.10 -9.45
CA ILE A 10 -1.44 -0.12 -8.59
C ILE A 10 -0.60 1.16 -8.60
N TRP A 11 -0.40 1.73 -7.41
CA TRP A 11 0.40 2.92 -7.20
C TRP A 11 1.70 2.55 -6.50
N ILE A 12 2.82 3.05 -7.02
CA ILE A 12 4.12 2.82 -6.41
C ILE A 12 4.52 4.10 -5.67
N ALA A 13 4.69 3.99 -4.35
CA ALA A 13 5.22 5.09 -3.56
C ALA A 13 6.65 5.39 -4.02
N LEU A 14 6.89 6.64 -4.43
CA LEU A 14 8.20 7.10 -4.86
C LEU A 14 9.09 7.40 -3.65
N GLY A 15 10.39 7.27 -3.84
CA GLY A 15 11.38 7.47 -2.78
C GLY A 15 11.56 6.24 -1.88
N ARG A 16 11.96 6.47 -0.63
CA ARG A 16 12.26 5.43 0.35
C ARG A 16 11.18 5.40 1.41
N THR A 17 10.53 4.25 1.60
CA THR A 17 9.58 4.05 2.69
C THR A 17 10.27 3.42 3.90
N ASP A 18 9.98 3.93 5.10
CA ASP A 18 10.28 3.20 6.32
C ASP A 18 9.36 1.97 6.40
N MET A 19 9.95 0.79 6.13
CA MET A 19 9.21 -0.46 6.07
C MET A 19 8.82 -1.02 7.45
N ARG A 20 9.18 -0.34 8.55
CA ARG A 20 8.66 -0.65 9.89
C ARG A 20 7.21 -0.23 10.07
N ARG A 21 6.71 0.67 9.22
CA ARG A 21 5.31 1.13 9.25
C ARG A 21 4.33 -0.02 8.97
N GLY A 22 3.30 -0.14 9.81
CA GLY A 22 2.15 -1.02 9.61
C GLY A 22 1.00 -0.27 8.90
N PHE A 23 -0.23 -0.76 9.05
CA PHE A 23 -1.45 -0.19 8.45
C PHE A 23 -1.52 1.34 8.58
N ASN A 24 -1.61 1.86 9.82
CA ASN A 24 -1.82 3.29 10.06
C ASN A 24 -0.71 4.17 9.47
N GLY A 25 0.55 3.76 9.63
CA GLY A 25 1.69 4.54 9.14
C GLY A 25 1.81 4.57 7.62
N LEU A 26 1.38 3.49 6.94
CA LEU A 26 1.32 3.44 5.49
C LEU A 26 0.07 4.16 4.96
N SER A 27 -1.09 4.01 5.59
CA SER A 27 -2.29 4.79 5.25
C SER A 27 -2.05 6.29 5.34
N LEU A 28 -1.38 6.75 6.42
CA LEU A 28 -1.00 8.16 6.56
C LEU A 28 -0.04 8.61 5.44
N MET A 29 0.86 7.72 4.99
CA MET A 29 1.75 8.03 3.85
C MET A 29 0.96 8.19 2.55
N VAL A 30 -0.03 7.34 2.30
CA VAL A 30 -0.93 7.46 1.15
C VAL A 30 -1.68 8.78 1.17
N GLN A 31 -2.24 9.16 2.33
CA GLN A 31 -2.97 10.43 2.46
C GLN A 31 -2.07 11.65 2.34
N GLU A 32 -0.98 11.72 3.11
CA GLU A 32 -0.20 12.95 3.22
C GLU A 32 0.82 13.14 2.10
N GLN A 33 1.45 12.04 1.64
CA GLN A 33 2.53 12.13 0.65
C GLN A 33 2.02 11.88 -0.77
N MET A 34 1.15 10.87 -0.93
CA MET A 34 0.60 10.55 -2.25
C MET A 34 -0.66 11.37 -2.56
N ARG A 35 -1.25 12.06 -1.56
CA ARG A 35 -2.50 12.84 -1.70
C ARG A 35 -3.64 12.00 -2.27
N MET A 36 -3.73 10.75 -1.80
CA MET A 36 -4.71 9.76 -2.24
C MET A 36 -5.47 9.17 -1.06
N ASP A 37 -6.61 8.54 -1.34
CA ASP A 37 -7.39 7.82 -0.34
C ASP A 37 -6.88 6.37 -0.18
N PRO A 38 -6.38 5.96 1.00
CA PRO A 38 -5.97 4.58 1.27
C PRO A 38 -7.14 3.58 1.22
N TRP A 39 -8.39 4.04 1.28
CA TRP A 39 -9.59 3.21 1.18
C TRP A 39 -10.17 3.11 -0.23
N SER A 40 -9.51 3.70 -1.23
CA SER A 40 -9.97 3.75 -2.65
C SER A 40 -10.09 2.41 -3.38
N GLY A 41 -9.78 1.29 -2.73
CA GLY A 41 -9.75 -0.03 -3.37
C GLY A 41 -8.55 -0.25 -4.31
N HIS A 42 -7.62 0.70 -4.36
CA HIS A 42 -6.36 0.61 -5.10
C HIS A 42 -5.24 -0.02 -4.27
N GLY A 43 -4.27 -0.64 -4.94
CA GLY A 43 -3.08 -1.18 -4.29
C GLY A 43 -1.98 -0.13 -4.20
N PHE A 44 -1.43 0.09 -3.00
CA PHE A 44 -0.31 1.00 -2.77
C PHE A 44 0.95 0.21 -2.40
N VAL A 45 1.96 0.27 -3.25
CA VAL A 45 3.20 -0.50 -3.15
C VAL A 45 4.30 0.35 -2.54
N PHE A 46 4.93 -0.18 -1.50
CA PHE A 46 6.02 0.45 -0.78
C PHE A 46 7.27 -0.42 -0.83
N ARG A 47 8.43 0.21 -0.95
CA ARG A 47 9.73 -0.47 -0.90
C ARG A 47 10.67 0.25 0.06
N GLY A 48 11.47 -0.55 0.76
CA GLY A 48 12.55 -0.05 1.60
C GLY A 48 13.79 0.31 0.77
N ARG A 49 14.78 0.94 1.42
CA ARG A 49 16.05 1.31 0.79
C ARG A 49 16.81 0.12 0.19
N ARG A 50 16.76 -1.05 0.83
CA ARG A 50 17.46 -2.27 0.39
C ARG A 50 16.82 -2.95 -0.81
N GLY A 51 15.53 -2.71 -1.07
CA GLY A 51 14.81 -3.31 -2.20
C GLY A 51 14.47 -4.80 -2.05
N ASP A 52 14.81 -5.42 -0.92
CA ASP A 52 14.59 -6.83 -0.56
C ASP A 52 13.28 -7.05 0.23
N TYR A 53 12.46 -6.01 0.38
CA TYR A 53 11.20 -6.08 1.09
C TYR A 53 10.18 -5.11 0.50
N ILE A 54 9.01 -5.66 0.16
CA ILE A 54 7.88 -4.95 -0.44
C ILE A 54 6.65 -5.14 0.43
N LYS A 55 5.89 -4.06 0.60
CA LYS A 55 4.56 -4.07 1.20
C LYS A 55 3.54 -3.55 0.21
N ILE A 56 2.35 -4.14 0.20
CA ILE A 56 1.19 -3.63 -0.54
C ILE A 56 0.06 -3.38 0.46
N LEU A 57 -0.37 -2.13 0.57
CA LEU A 57 -1.58 -1.75 1.30
C LEU A 57 -2.75 -1.74 0.34
N TRP A 58 -3.84 -2.42 0.68
CA TRP A 58 -5.03 -2.51 -0.16
C TRP A 58 -6.29 -2.55 0.70
N ALA A 59 -7.30 -1.75 0.37
CA ALA A 59 -8.62 -1.87 0.97
C ALA A 59 -9.49 -2.81 0.12
N ASP A 60 -9.96 -3.92 0.69
CA ASP A 60 -10.73 -4.95 -0.02
C ASP A 60 -12.25 -4.73 0.03
N GLY A 61 -12.69 -3.62 0.62
CA GLY A 61 -14.10 -3.29 0.86
C GLY A 61 -14.62 -3.71 2.24
N HIS A 62 -13.92 -4.62 2.94
CA HIS A 62 -14.23 -5.01 4.32
C HIS A 62 -13.23 -4.44 5.32
N GLY A 63 -11.98 -4.25 4.89
CA GLY A 63 -10.92 -3.71 5.73
C GLY A 63 -9.65 -3.43 4.94
N LEU A 64 -8.59 -3.10 5.67
CA LEU A 64 -7.25 -2.98 5.09
C LEU A 64 -6.53 -4.32 5.15
N CYS A 65 -5.96 -4.70 4.02
CA CYS A 65 -5.04 -5.79 3.85
C CYS A 65 -3.62 -5.25 3.67
N LEU A 66 -2.64 -5.90 4.31
CA LEU A 66 -1.22 -5.59 4.18
C LEU A 66 -0.47 -6.85 3.73
N PHE A 67 -0.15 -6.91 2.45
CA PHE A 67 0.66 -7.98 1.88
C PHE A 67 2.14 -7.64 2.03
N SER A 68 2.96 -8.67 2.25
CA SER A 68 4.39 -8.53 2.45
C SER A 68 5.15 -9.60 1.68
N LYS A 69 6.21 -9.21 0.99
CA LYS A 69 7.12 -10.11 0.27
C LYS A 69 8.55 -9.71 0.57
N ARG A 70 9.37 -10.69 0.98
CA ARG A 70 10.83 -10.61 0.93
C ARG A 70 11.34 -11.29 -0.33
#